data_AF-A0A2E2WTX9-F1
#
_entry.id   AF-A0A2E2WTX9-F1
#
_cell.length_a   1.000
_cell.length_b   1.000
_cell.length_c   1.000
_cell.angle_alpha   90.00
_cell.angle_beta   90.00
_cell.angle_gamma   90.00
#
_symmetry.space_group_name_H-M   'P 1'
#
loop_
_entity.id
_entity.type
_entity.pdbx_description
1 polymer ?
#
loop_
_entity_poly.entity_id
_entity_poly.type
_entity_poly.pdbx_seq_one_letter_code
_entity_poly.pdbx_strand_id
1 'polypeptide(L)'
;MRNKLFIIYLLLFSAQLFASEYKMMKLKCESGAYPGQVKRWSYNQKDLFEFYPNGYKRVYDIKTINKKYILAEEDAVRGLYYVSINFGDNDINIIVETPLVKYIDNMCIKLN
;
A
#
# COMPACT_ATOMS: atom_id res chain seq x y z
N MET A 1 -25.45 -34.61 13.42
CA MET A 1 -24.09 -34.26 12.92
C MET A 1 -24.09 -33.31 11.71
N ARG A 2 -25.08 -33.37 10.81
CA ARG A 2 -25.15 -32.53 9.59
C ARG A 2 -25.12 -31.00 9.85
N ASN A 3 -25.84 -30.49 10.85
CA ASN A 3 -25.85 -29.04 11.14
C ASN A 3 -24.54 -28.51 11.75
N LYS A 4 -23.76 -29.35 12.45
CA LYS A 4 -22.46 -28.93 13.03
C LYS A 4 -21.40 -28.70 11.94
N LEU A 5 -21.43 -29.48 10.86
CA LEU A 5 -20.56 -29.33 9.70
C LEU A 5 -20.80 -28.02 8.94
N PHE A 6 -22.06 -27.60 8.79
CA PHE A 6 -22.40 -26.33 8.16
C PHE A 6 -21.88 -25.12 8.94
N ILE A 7 -21.96 -25.16 10.27
CA ILE A 7 -21.45 -24.08 11.14
C ILE A 7 -19.93 -23.98 11.04
N ILE A 8 -19.22 -25.12 11.05
CA ILE A 8 -17.75 -25.15 10.89
C ILE A 8 -17.34 -24.60 9.52
N TYR A 9 -18.06 -24.98 8.45
CA TYR A 9 -17.79 -24.47 7.11
C TYR A 9 -18.02 -22.96 7.01
N LEU A 10 -19.08 -22.42 7.63
CA LEU A 10 -19.34 -20.97 7.69
C LEU A 10 -18.24 -20.22 8.45
N LEU A 11 -17.75 -20.78 9.56
CA LEU A 11 -16.66 -20.20 10.36
C LEU A 11 -15.33 -20.21 9.60
N LEU A 12 -15.04 -21.27 8.83
CA LEU A 12 -13.85 -21.34 7.99
C LEU A 12 -13.92 -20.35 6.82
N PHE A 13 -15.10 -20.19 6.20
CA PHE A 13 -15.29 -19.24 5.09
C PHE A 13 -15.16 -17.78 5.55
N SER A 14 -15.69 -17.44 6.72
CA SER A 14 -15.51 -16.10 7.30
C SER A 14 -14.03 -15.81 7.64
N ALA A 15 -13.27 -16.79 8.14
CA ALA A 15 -11.83 -16.62 8.39
C ALA A 15 -11.02 -16.35 7.11
N GLN A 16 -11.42 -16.93 5.98
CA GLN A 16 -10.75 -16.71 4.67
C GLN A 16 -10.95 -15.27 4.14
N LEU A 17 -12.11 -14.67 4.38
CA LEU A 17 -12.40 -13.29 3.97
C LEU A 17 -11.49 -12.30 4.72
N PHE A 18 -11.31 -12.50 6.03
CA PHE A 18 -10.39 -11.67 6.82
C PHE A 18 -8.95 -11.79 6.32
N ALA A 19 -8.45 -13.00 6.03
CA ALA A 19 -7.08 -13.20 5.56
C ALA A 19 -6.78 -12.47 4.22
N SER A 20 -7.78 -12.35 3.34
CA SER A 20 -7.66 -11.58 2.09
C SER A 20 -7.46 -10.08 2.33
N GLU A 21 -8.15 -9.50 3.33
CA GLU A 21 -8.05 -8.07 3.65
C GLU A 21 -6.67 -7.66 4.17
N TYR A 22 -5.93 -8.58 4.80
CA TYR A 22 -4.59 -8.34 5.32
C TYR A 22 -3.46 -8.69 4.35
N LYS A 23 -3.78 -9.25 3.17
CA LYS A 23 -2.73 -9.62 2.20
C LYS A 23 -1.96 -8.35 1.80
N MET A 24 -0.67 -8.34 2.11
CA MET A 24 0.22 -7.22 1.82
C MET A 24 0.63 -7.25 0.35
N MET A 25 0.22 -6.25 -0.42
CA MET A 25 0.71 -6.03 -1.77
C MET A 25 2.05 -5.37 -1.72
N LYS A 26 2.98 -5.81 -2.57
CA LYS A 26 4.33 -5.24 -2.68
C LYS A 26 4.49 -4.62 -4.05
N LEU A 27 5.06 -3.43 -4.11
CA LEU A 27 5.35 -2.71 -5.34
C LEU A 27 6.86 -2.45 -5.46
N LYS A 28 7.35 -2.49 -6.69
CA LYS A 28 8.67 -2.00 -7.09
C LYS A 28 8.46 -0.90 -8.11
N CYS A 29 9.00 0.29 -7.86
CA CYS A 29 8.86 1.46 -8.72
C CYS A 29 10.23 2.03 -9.10
N GLU A 30 10.28 2.82 -10.16
CA GLU A 30 11.39 3.75 -10.40
C GLU A 30 11.18 4.99 -9.52
N SER A 31 12.24 5.42 -8.83
CA SER A 31 12.12 6.53 -7.89
C SER A 31 12.10 7.88 -8.60
N GLY A 32 11.07 8.69 -8.31
CA GLY A 32 11.00 10.08 -8.77
C GLY A 32 11.91 11.02 -7.96
N ALA A 33 12.21 10.67 -6.71
CA ALA A 33 13.12 11.44 -5.86
C ALA A 33 14.59 11.25 -6.26
N TYR A 34 14.93 10.04 -6.74
CA TYR A 34 16.29 9.66 -7.13
C TYR A 34 16.26 8.85 -8.43
N PRO A 35 16.34 9.51 -9.61
CA PRO A 35 16.28 8.83 -10.90
C PRO A 35 17.29 7.68 -11.01
N GLY A 36 16.83 6.54 -11.56
CA GLY A 36 17.64 5.32 -11.68
C GLY A 36 17.70 4.46 -10.42
N GLN A 37 17.12 4.91 -9.30
CA GLN A 37 17.00 4.09 -8.09
C GLN A 37 15.66 3.36 -8.02
N VAL A 38 15.69 2.15 -7.46
CA VAL A 38 14.50 1.36 -7.18
C VAL A 38 13.88 1.81 -5.87
N LYS A 39 12.59 2.16 -5.90
CA LYS A 39 11.78 2.36 -4.70
C LYS A 39 10.88 1.15 -4.45
N ARG A 40 10.65 0.83 -3.17
CA ARG A 40 9.79 -0.28 -2.76
C ARG A 40 8.68 0.22 -1.85
N TRP A 41 7.47 -0.22 -2.15
CA TRP A 41 6.28 0.12 -1.40
C TRP A 41 5.53 -1.14 -1.01
N SER A 42 4.74 -1.09 0.06
CA SER A 42 3.81 -2.16 0.37
C SER A 42 2.53 -1.62 0.97
N TYR A 43 1.39 -2.18 0.60
CA TYR A 43 0.10 -1.73 1.11
C TYR A 43 -0.89 -2.90 1.27
N ASN A 44 -1.81 -2.76 2.21
CA ASN A 44 -3.02 -3.57 2.32
C ASN A 44 -4.22 -2.64 2.62
N GLN A 45 -5.31 -3.16 3.17
CA GLN A 45 -6.47 -2.33 3.50
C GLN A 45 -6.27 -1.39 4.71
N LYS A 46 -5.20 -1.56 5.49
CA LYS A 46 -4.94 -0.82 6.74
C LYS A 46 -3.61 -0.08 6.74
N ASP A 47 -2.59 -0.70 6.16
CA ASP A 47 -1.20 -0.28 6.24
C ASP A 47 -0.69 0.16 4.88
N LEU A 48 0.10 1.23 4.86
CA LEU A 48 0.94 1.62 3.74
C LEU A 48 2.37 1.89 4.22
N PHE A 49 3.34 1.31 3.51
CA PHE A 49 4.75 1.36 3.84
C PHE A 49 5.62 1.78 2.66
N GLU A 50 6.60 2.64 2.94
CA GLU A 50 7.73 2.95 2.07
C GLU A 50 8.99 2.29 2.64
N PHE A 51 9.75 1.59 1.79
CA PHE A 51 11.00 0.94 2.19
C PHE A 51 12.20 1.63 1.56
N TYR A 52 13.18 1.96 2.41
CA TYR A 52 14.44 2.54 2.01
C TYR A 52 15.52 1.45 1.86
N PRO A 53 16.55 1.68 1.02
CA PRO A 53 17.63 0.71 0.82
C PRO A 53 18.37 0.29 2.10
N ASN A 54 18.42 1.18 3.09
CA ASN A 54 19.05 0.94 4.39
C ASN A 54 18.17 0.11 5.36
N GLY A 55 17.01 -0.37 4.92
CA GLY A 55 16.07 -1.13 5.75
C GLY A 55 15.13 -0.26 6.60
N TYR A 56 15.27 1.07 6.57
CA TYR A 56 14.29 1.96 7.20
C TYR A 56 12.92 1.82 6.51
N LYS A 57 11.88 1.76 7.33
CA LYS A 57 10.49 1.66 6.88
C LYS A 57 9.71 2.86 7.40
N ARG A 58 9.14 3.64 6.50
CA ARG A 58 8.18 4.69 6.84
C ARG A 58 6.78 4.13 6.74
N VAL A 59 5.92 4.52 7.67
CA VAL A 59 4.53 4.06 7.80
C VAL A 59 3.60 5.23 7.58
N TYR A 60 2.56 5.01 6.77
CA TYR A 60 1.55 6.00 6.48
C TYR A 60 0.18 5.53 6.98
N ASP A 61 -0.56 6.46 7.56
CA ASP A 61 -1.95 6.25 7.96
C ASP A 61 -2.85 6.41 6.74
N ILE A 62 -3.49 5.31 6.32
CA ILE A 62 -4.43 5.34 5.20
C ILE A 62 -5.66 6.15 5.60
N LYS A 63 -5.97 7.18 4.80
CA LYS A 63 -7.15 8.04 4.96
C LYS A 63 -8.29 7.59 4.06
N THR A 64 -7.98 7.08 2.87
CA THR A 64 -8.99 6.62 1.91
C THR A 64 -8.42 5.53 1.02
N ILE A 65 -9.23 4.50 0.77
CA ILE A 65 -8.93 3.46 -0.21
C ILE A 65 -10.15 3.25 -1.13
N ASN A 66 -9.91 3.24 -2.43
CA ASN A 66 -10.91 2.83 -3.41
C ASN A 66 -10.22 2.15 -4.62
N LYS A 67 -11.01 1.78 -5.64
CA LYS A 67 -10.50 1.07 -6.82
C LYS A 67 -9.51 1.88 -7.66
N LYS A 68 -9.58 3.21 -7.61
CA LYS A 68 -8.76 4.13 -8.40
C LYS A 68 -7.52 4.59 -7.64
N TYR A 69 -7.59 4.76 -6.33
CA TYR A 69 -6.46 5.27 -5.56
C TYR A 69 -6.50 4.91 -4.07
N ILE A 70 -5.32 5.02 -3.43
CA ILE A 70 -5.13 5.06 -1.99
C ILE A 70 -4.55 6.42 -1.63
N LEU A 71 -5.17 7.10 -0.67
CA LEU A 71 -4.61 8.29 -0.02
C LEU A 71 -4.18 7.92 1.39
N ALA A 72 -2.95 8.29 1.72
CA ALA A 72 -2.40 8.14 3.04
C ALA A 72 -1.55 9.35 3.40
N GLU A 73 -1.42 9.59 4.69
CA GLU A 73 -0.58 10.64 5.21
C GLU A 73 0.22 10.09 6.39
N GLU A 74 1.42 10.63 6.57
CA GLU A 74 2.17 10.46 7.80
C GLU A 74 2.14 11.82 8.49
N ASP A 75 1.42 11.88 9.62
CA ASP A 75 1.52 13.02 10.52
C ASP A 75 2.82 12.90 11.32
N ALA A 76 3.93 13.27 10.68
CA ALA A 76 5.19 13.44 11.38
C ALA A 76 5.16 14.70 12.29
N VAL A 77 4.01 15.37 12.51
CA VAL A 77 3.72 16.59 13.31
C VAL A 77 4.55 17.84 12.96
N ARG A 78 5.62 17.68 12.17
CA ARG A 78 6.79 18.57 12.04
C ARG A 78 7.36 18.56 10.61
N GLY A 79 6.62 18.00 9.67
CA GLY A 79 6.99 17.81 8.27
C GLY A 79 6.07 16.77 7.64
N LEU A 80 4.87 17.18 7.25
CA LEU A 80 3.79 16.31 6.74
C LEU A 80 4.15 15.64 5.41
N TYR A 81 3.95 14.33 5.32
CA TYR A 81 4.14 13.58 4.08
C TYR A 81 2.79 13.05 3.61
N TYR A 82 2.42 13.37 2.37
CA TYR A 82 1.22 12.87 1.71
C TYR A 82 1.62 11.88 0.62
N VAL A 83 0.89 10.76 0.56
CA VAL A 83 1.11 9.74 -0.45
C VAL A 83 -0.21 9.40 -1.13
N SER A 84 -0.17 9.39 -2.46
CA SER A 84 -1.26 8.90 -3.31
C SER A 84 -0.75 7.76 -4.17
N ILE A 85 -1.27 6.55 -3.99
CA ILE A 85 -1.10 5.46 -4.95
C ILE A 85 -2.25 5.53 -5.93
N ASN A 86 -1.97 5.77 -7.21
CA ASN A 86 -2.96 5.81 -8.27
C ASN A 86 -2.90 4.53 -9.09
N PHE A 87 -4.04 3.88 -9.27
CA PHE A 87 -4.22 2.69 -10.09
C PHE A 87 -4.84 3.09 -11.41
N GLY A 88 -4.02 3.19 -12.45
CA GLY A 88 -4.49 3.26 -13.82
C GLY A 88 -4.77 1.87 -14.39
N ASP A 89 -5.27 1.82 -15.62
CA ASP A 89 -5.62 0.55 -16.28
C ASP A 89 -4.36 -0.31 -16.54
N ASN A 90 -3.23 0.34 -16.82
CA ASN A 90 -1.97 -0.33 -17.18
C ASN A 90 -0.77 0.10 -16.33
N ASP A 91 -0.95 1.09 -15.46
CA ASP A 91 0.13 1.69 -14.70
C ASP A 91 -0.27 1.94 -13.24
N ILE A 92 0.75 1.90 -12.38
CA ILE A 92 0.63 2.29 -10.97
C ILE A 92 1.66 3.39 -10.76
N ASN A 93 1.20 4.52 -10.22
CA ASN A 93 2.06 5.65 -9.91
C ASN A 93 1.86 6.04 -8.46
N ILE A 94 2.94 6.43 -7.79
CA ILE A 94 2.91 6.85 -6.39
C ILE A 94 3.39 8.29 -6.34
N ILE A 95 2.48 9.20 -6.01
CA ILE A 95 2.78 10.61 -5.83
C ILE A 95 3.11 10.80 -4.36
N VAL A 96 4.30 11.32 -4.08
CA VAL A 96 4.73 11.70 -2.74
C VAL A 96 4.88 13.21 -2.69
N GLU A 97 4.18 13.83 -1.75
CA GLU A 97 4.23 15.26 -1.53
C GLU A 97 4.69 15.53 -0.10
N THR A 98 5.72 16.35 0.01
CA THR A 98 6.34 16.77 1.27
C THR A 98 6.38 18.31 1.27
N PRO A 99 6.72 18.96 2.39
CA PRO A 99 6.81 20.42 2.41
C PRO A 99 7.92 20.98 1.50
N LEU A 100 8.88 20.15 1.10
CA LEU A 100 10.06 20.57 0.34
C LEU A 100 10.02 20.15 -1.13
N VAL A 101 9.39 19.01 -1.42
CA VAL A 101 9.42 18.41 -2.75
C VAL A 101 8.18 17.58 -3.00
N LYS A 102 7.76 17.59 -4.27
CA LYS A 102 6.79 16.68 -4.84
C LYS A 102 7.47 15.84 -5.91
N TYR A 103 7.30 14.53 -5.84
CA TYR A 103 7.84 13.61 -6.84
C TYR A 103 6.86 12.47 -7.12
N ILE A 104 7.10 11.78 -8.23
CA ILE A 104 6.29 10.65 -8.68
C ILE A 104 7.22 9.45 -8.82
N ASP A 105 7.01 8.44 -7.99
CA ASP A 105 7.54 7.12 -8.29
C ASP A 105 6.62 6.50 -9.35
N ASN A 106 7.20 6.14 -10.50
CA ASN A 106 6.46 5.69 -11.67
C ASN A 106 6.88 4.27 -12.05
N MET A 107 6.27 3.74 -13.11
CA MET A 107 6.52 2.39 -13.60
C MET A 107 6.42 1.32 -12.50
N CYS A 108 5.50 1.51 -11.55
CA CYS A 108 5.37 0.60 -10.42
C CYS A 108 4.77 -0.74 -10.88
N ILE A 109 5.49 -1.81 -10.57
CA ILE A 109 5.05 -3.19 -10.81
C ILE A 109 4.70 -3.88 -9.51
N LYS A 110 3.62 -4.68 -9.52
CA LYS A 110 3.28 -5.58 -8.41
C LYS A 110 4.29 -6.72 -8.36
N LEU A 111 4.79 -7.01 -7.17
CA LEU A 111 5.63 -8.18 -6.91
C LEU A 111 4.74 -9.33 -6.42
N ASN A 112 4.91 -10.50 -7.03
CA ASN A 112 4.24 -11.74 -6.61
C ASN A 112 4.78 -12.27 -5.28
#